data_AF-A0A530HC56-F1
#
_entry.id   AF-A0A530HC56-F1
#
_cell.length_a   1.000
_cell.length_b   1.000
_cell.length_c   1.000
_cell.angle_alpha   90.00
_cell.angle_beta   90.00
_cell.angle_gamma   90.00
#
_symmetry.space_group_name_H-M   'P 1'
#
loop_
_entity.id
_entity.type
_entity.pdbx_description
1 polymer ?
#
loop_
_entity_poly.entity_id
_entity_poly.type
_entity_poly.pdbx_seq_one_letter_code
_entity_poly.pdbx_strand_id
1 'polypeptide(L)'
;VIVPPDGYLKRIREICRENDILYVSDEVVTGFCRLGHVFASGDVFGIDPDMITFAKGITSGYFPLGGVIISERLLEELRRSNHPDALFGHGLTYTSHPIGCAVALKNLDLLEEGVLQHTREIAPYFQAQLKTLEELPLVGEVRGVGLMACVECVADRESKDPLQLDKNVGKRIDAHCHELGLLVRPLINMCVMSPPLIITKEQIDDMVAILREGISRTMDDLRKEGVWRG
;
A
#
# COMPACT_ATOMS: atom_id res chain seq x y z
N VAL A 1 -2.30 -6.45 1.71
CA VAL A 1 -2.83 -5.12 2.14
C VAL A 1 -3.73 -5.39 3.31
N ILE A 2 -3.49 -4.76 4.45
CA ILE A 2 -4.33 -4.94 5.64
C ILE A 2 -4.93 -3.58 5.91
N VAL A 3 -6.25 -3.49 5.83
CA VAL A 3 -6.98 -2.27 6.17
C VAL A 3 -7.23 -2.34 7.68
N PRO A 4 -6.74 -1.37 8.47
CA PRO A 4 -7.03 -1.36 9.90
C PRO A 4 -8.55 -1.25 10.11
N PRO A 5 -9.12 -1.98 11.08
CA PRO A 5 -10.52 -1.80 11.43
C PRO A 5 -10.80 -0.35 11.84
N ASP A 6 -12.04 0.09 11.63
CA ASP A 6 -12.47 1.43 12.00
C ASP A 6 -12.15 1.74 13.46
N GLY A 7 -11.52 2.89 13.70
CA GLY A 7 -11.13 3.35 15.04
C GLY A 7 -9.87 2.70 15.61
N TYR A 8 -9.33 1.63 15.01
CA TYR A 8 -8.12 0.95 15.54
C TYR A 8 -6.96 1.92 15.72
N LEU A 9 -6.55 2.61 14.65
CA LEU A 9 -5.39 3.50 14.71
C LEU A 9 -5.64 4.74 15.58
N LYS A 10 -6.88 5.23 15.65
CA LYS A 10 -7.26 6.33 16.56
C LYS A 10 -7.07 5.90 18.02
N ARG A 11 -7.53 4.70 18.38
CA ARG A 11 -7.35 4.17 19.73
C ARG A 11 -5.89 3.96 20.07
N ILE A 12 -5.08 3.47 19.13
CA ILE A 12 -3.62 3.36 19.33
C ILE A 12 -3.01 4.75 19.58
N ARG A 13 -3.40 5.77 18.78
CA ARG A 13 -2.91 7.14 18.98
C ARG A 13 -3.27 7.71 20.35
N GLU A 14 -4.50 7.48 20.82
CA GLU A 14 -4.93 7.88 22.17
C GLU A 14 -4.05 7.25 23.24
N ILE A 15 -3.83 5.94 23.18
CA ILE A 15 -2.96 5.21 24.12
C ILE A 15 -1.54 5.77 24.10
N CYS A 16 -0.99 6.04 22.91
CA CYS A 16 0.33 6.66 22.80
C CYS A 16 0.39 8.02 23.50
N ARG A 17 -0.63 8.88 23.31
CA ARG A 17 -0.72 10.19 23.99
C ARG A 17 -0.86 10.07 25.50
N GLU A 18 -1.69 9.14 25.99
CA GLU A 18 -1.89 8.87 27.43
C GLU A 18 -0.60 8.44 28.14
N ASN A 19 0.36 7.87 27.40
CA ASN A 19 1.58 7.28 27.95
C ASN A 19 2.87 8.00 27.54
N ASP A 20 2.76 9.21 26.96
CA ASP A 20 3.92 9.99 26.46
C ASP A 20 4.80 9.20 25.46
N ILE A 21 4.14 8.43 24.58
CA ILE A 21 4.77 7.66 23.52
C ILE A 21 4.60 8.42 22.20
N LEU A 22 5.70 8.64 21.49
CA LEU A 22 5.68 9.24 20.15
C LEU A 22 5.00 8.31 19.15
N TYR A 23 4.10 8.87 18.34
CA TYR A 23 3.44 8.16 17.25
C TYR A 23 4.07 8.54 15.92
N VAL A 24 4.63 7.55 15.22
CA VAL A 24 5.19 7.72 13.87
C VAL A 24 4.25 7.06 12.86
N SER A 25 3.82 7.83 11.86
CA SER A 25 3.09 7.26 10.73
C SER A 25 4.04 6.94 9.59
N ASP A 26 4.09 5.67 9.18
CA ASP A 26 4.86 5.26 8.01
C ASP A 26 4.03 5.43 6.74
N GLU A 27 4.28 6.53 6.04
CA GLU A 27 3.58 6.92 4.82
C GLU A 27 4.42 6.65 3.57
N VAL A 28 5.44 5.80 3.67
CA VAL A 28 6.30 5.45 2.54
C VAL A 28 5.47 4.88 1.37
N VAL A 29 4.37 4.17 1.64
CA VAL A 29 3.47 3.63 0.60
C VAL A 29 2.17 4.42 0.49
N THR A 30 1.58 4.83 1.61
CA THR A 30 0.23 5.43 1.64
C THR A 30 0.21 6.91 1.28
N GLY A 31 1.35 7.60 1.39
CA GLY A 31 1.49 8.99 0.99
C GLY A 31 1.45 9.19 -0.53
N PHE A 32 1.43 10.45 -0.92
CA PHE A 32 1.44 10.94 -2.30
C PHE A 32 0.33 10.32 -3.15
N CYS A 33 -0.91 10.53 -2.70
CA CYS A 33 -2.15 10.24 -3.42
C CYS A 33 -2.54 8.76 -3.48
N ARG A 34 -1.73 7.81 -2.99
CA ARG A 34 -2.05 6.36 -3.05
C ARG A 34 -3.43 6.03 -2.49
N LEU A 35 -3.83 6.66 -1.39
CA LEU A 35 -5.14 6.49 -0.77
C LEU A 35 -6.13 7.64 -1.10
N GLY A 36 -5.86 8.41 -2.15
CA GLY A 36 -6.68 9.57 -2.53
C GLY A 36 -6.36 10.85 -1.74
N HIS A 37 -5.26 10.88 -1.00
CA HIS A 37 -4.81 12.04 -0.20
C HIS A 37 -3.29 12.15 -0.24
N VAL A 38 -2.74 13.34 0.01
CA VAL A 38 -1.28 13.53 0.07
C VAL A 38 -0.67 12.71 1.20
N PHE A 39 -1.32 12.65 2.36
CA PHE A 39 -0.99 11.74 3.45
C PHE A 39 -2.28 11.09 3.96
N ALA A 40 -2.23 9.81 4.31
CA ALA A 40 -3.38 9.06 4.79
C ALA A 40 -3.69 9.32 6.26
N SER A 41 -2.69 9.67 7.07
CA SER A 41 -2.78 9.78 8.52
C SER A 41 -3.93 10.67 8.96
N GLY A 42 -3.96 11.91 8.48
CA GLY A 42 -5.02 12.87 8.80
C GLY A 42 -6.32 12.54 8.09
N ASP A 43 -6.31 12.58 6.75
CA ASP A 43 -7.53 12.55 5.96
C ASP A 43 -8.24 11.20 5.91
N VAL A 44 -7.49 10.08 5.96
CA VAL A 44 -8.05 8.73 5.87
C VAL A 44 -8.26 8.14 7.26
N PHE A 45 -7.29 8.31 8.17
CA PHE A 45 -7.33 7.66 9.47
C PHE A 45 -7.66 8.59 10.64
N GLY A 46 -7.73 9.90 10.42
CA GLY A 46 -8.04 10.90 11.47
C GLY A 46 -6.99 10.95 12.57
N ILE A 47 -5.72 10.80 12.21
CA ILE A 47 -4.56 10.77 13.08
C ILE A 47 -3.68 11.97 12.81
N ASP A 48 -3.29 12.63 13.88
CA ASP A 48 -2.25 13.66 13.89
C ASP A 48 -0.96 13.06 14.52
N PRO A 49 -0.04 12.55 13.68
CA PRO A 49 1.17 11.87 14.14
C PRO A 49 2.25 12.86 14.57
N ASP A 50 3.16 12.41 15.43
CA ASP A 50 4.29 13.25 15.88
C ASP A 50 5.38 13.34 14.79
N MET A 51 5.48 12.29 13.97
CA MET A 51 6.39 12.21 12.83
C MET A 51 5.74 11.43 11.67
N ILE A 52 6.12 11.75 10.44
CA ILE A 52 5.76 11.00 9.22
C ILE A 52 7.04 10.56 8.51
N THR A 53 7.19 9.28 8.21
CA THR A 53 8.23 8.80 7.27
C THR A 53 7.65 8.74 5.86
N PHE A 54 8.42 9.18 4.86
CA PHE A 54 7.97 9.17 3.47
C PHE A 54 9.11 8.82 2.51
N ALA A 55 8.77 8.20 1.39
CA ALA A 55 9.66 7.98 0.24
C ALA A 55 8.77 7.63 -0.99
N LYS A 56 9.24 6.76 -1.89
CA LYS A 56 8.50 6.21 -3.05
C LYS A 56 7.74 7.26 -3.86
N GLY A 57 6.48 7.52 -3.50
CA GLY A 57 5.57 8.42 -4.21
C GLY A 57 6.03 9.87 -4.27
N ILE A 58 6.93 10.32 -3.38
CA ILE A 58 7.49 11.69 -3.39
C ILE A 58 8.15 12.03 -4.73
N THR A 59 8.76 11.05 -5.37
CA THR A 59 9.43 11.20 -6.68
C THR A 59 8.82 10.27 -7.72
N SER A 60 7.71 9.58 -7.41
CA SER A 60 7.15 8.51 -8.24
C SER A 60 8.20 7.50 -8.75
N GLY A 61 9.26 7.28 -7.98
CA GLY A 61 10.37 6.37 -8.34
C GLY A 61 11.41 6.94 -9.33
N TYR A 62 11.28 8.19 -9.80
CA TYR A 62 12.22 8.79 -10.74
C TYR A 62 13.60 9.11 -10.16
N PHE A 63 13.67 9.34 -8.84
CA PHE A 63 14.93 9.58 -8.13
C PHE A 63 14.86 9.06 -6.68
N PRO A 64 15.94 8.50 -6.11
CA PRO A 64 15.96 8.10 -4.71
C PRO A 64 15.82 9.30 -3.78
N LEU A 65 14.64 9.44 -3.15
CA LEU A 65 14.38 10.46 -2.15
C LEU A 65 13.42 9.91 -1.10
N GLY A 66 13.70 10.24 0.15
CA GLY A 66 12.84 9.99 1.29
C GLY A 66 13.19 10.96 2.40
N GLY A 67 12.37 10.96 3.45
CA GLY A 67 12.57 11.86 4.56
C GLY A 67 11.66 11.57 5.72
N VAL A 68 11.82 12.41 6.73
CA VAL A 68 11.03 12.40 7.96
C VAL A 68 10.49 13.81 8.15
N ILE A 69 9.17 13.92 8.25
CA ILE A 69 8.49 15.14 8.68
C ILE A 69 8.34 15.03 10.20
N ILE A 70 8.75 16.07 10.92
CA ILE A 70 8.68 16.15 12.37
C ILE A 70 7.71 17.27 12.73
N SER A 71 6.74 16.97 13.61
CA SER A 71 5.79 17.99 14.07
C SER A 71 6.51 19.14 14.77
N GLU A 72 5.99 20.35 14.60
CA GLU A 72 6.53 21.56 15.23
C GLU A 72 6.54 21.42 16.75
N ARG A 73 5.46 20.89 17.34
CA ARG A 73 5.36 20.62 18.79
C ARG A 73 6.55 19.79 19.29
N LEU A 74 6.82 18.65 18.67
CA LEU A 74 7.93 17.78 19.07
C LEU A 74 9.28 18.47 18.88
N LEU A 75 9.46 19.17 17.76
CA LEU A 75 10.71 19.87 17.47
C LEU A 75 10.98 20.99 18.49
N GLU A 76 9.94 21.72 18.91
CA GLU A 76 10.06 22.75 19.95
C GLU A 76 10.34 22.17 21.34
N GLU A 77 9.66 21.08 21.72
CA GLU A 77 9.90 20.38 22.98
C GLU A 77 11.35 19.89 23.08
N LEU A 78 11.89 19.33 21.98
CA LEU A 78 13.29 18.93 21.89
C LEU A 78 14.24 20.14 22.01
N ARG A 79 13.95 21.26 21.34
CA ARG A 79 14.79 22.47 21.43
C ARG A 79 14.82 23.06 22.83
N ARG A 80 13.70 23.01 23.56
CA ARG A 80 13.59 23.56 24.93
C ARG A 80 14.23 22.65 25.98
N SER A 81 14.14 21.34 25.81
CA SER A 81 14.66 20.36 26.76
C SER A 81 16.16 20.09 26.61
N ASN A 82 16.72 20.34 25.43
CA ASN A 82 18.11 20.06 25.14
C ASN A 82 19.05 21.22 25.51
N HIS A 83 20.33 20.91 25.70
CA HIS A 83 21.34 21.92 25.97
C HIS A 83 21.45 22.90 24.78
N PRO A 84 21.64 24.22 25.01
CA PRO A 84 21.75 25.19 23.91
C PRO A 84 22.83 24.87 22.87
N ASP A 85 23.92 24.23 23.31
CA ASP A 85 25.04 23.81 22.45
C ASP A 85 24.86 22.39 21.87
N ALA A 86 23.71 21.74 22.08
CA ALA A 86 23.49 20.39 21.60
C ALA A 86 23.36 20.38 20.06
N LEU A 87 24.24 19.61 19.42
CA LEU A 87 24.23 19.38 17.99
C LEU A 87 23.45 18.10 17.66
N PHE A 88 22.55 18.16 16.68
CA PHE A 88 22.02 16.95 16.04
C PHE A 88 23.04 16.42 15.03
N GLY A 89 24.00 15.62 15.53
CA GLY A 89 25.10 15.04 14.75
C GLY A 89 24.67 13.91 13.81
N HIS A 90 23.64 14.14 12.99
CA HIS A 90 23.12 13.19 12.02
C HIS A 90 23.01 13.84 10.64
N GLY A 91 23.45 13.11 9.62
CA GLY A 91 23.32 13.53 8.23
C GLY A 91 23.83 12.45 7.29
N LEU A 92 23.25 12.42 6.09
CA LEU A 92 23.69 11.56 4.99
C LEU A 92 24.35 12.41 3.92
N THR A 93 25.36 11.88 3.22
CA THR A 93 26.05 12.57 2.11
C THR A 93 25.10 13.14 1.05
N TYR A 94 24.00 12.43 0.80
CA TYR A 94 22.99 12.81 -0.20
C TYR A 94 21.70 13.38 0.41
N THR A 95 21.74 13.82 1.68
CA THR A 95 20.61 14.55 2.29
C THR A 95 20.26 15.75 1.44
N SER A 96 18.98 15.91 1.10
CA SER A 96 18.49 17.03 0.28
C SER A 96 19.22 17.17 -1.07
N HIS A 97 19.55 16.05 -1.71
CA HIS A 97 20.21 16.06 -3.02
C HIS A 97 19.40 16.92 -4.02
N PRO A 98 19.98 17.97 -4.62
CA PRO A 98 19.22 18.99 -5.35
C PRO A 98 18.44 18.43 -6.55
N ILE A 99 19.00 17.43 -7.25
CA ILE A 99 18.29 16.74 -8.34
C ILE A 99 17.06 15.99 -7.81
N GLY A 100 17.17 15.29 -6.67
CA GLY A 100 16.05 14.60 -6.06
C GLY A 100 14.96 15.57 -5.62
N CYS A 101 15.34 16.71 -5.05
CA CYS A 101 14.38 17.77 -4.69
C CYS A 101 13.69 18.37 -5.92
N ALA A 102 14.41 18.62 -7.02
CA ALA A 102 13.81 19.12 -8.25
C ALA A 102 12.81 18.13 -8.87
N VAL A 103 13.17 16.84 -8.90
CA VAL A 103 12.26 15.76 -9.34
C VAL A 103 11.02 15.69 -8.44
N ALA A 104 11.21 15.78 -7.12
CA ALA A 104 10.10 15.75 -6.16
C ALA A 104 9.15 16.93 -6.36
N LEU A 105 9.66 18.15 -6.49
CA LEU A 105 8.86 19.35 -6.74
C LEU A 105 8.01 19.17 -8.01
N LYS A 106 8.63 18.76 -9.12
CA LYS A 106 7.86 18.56 -10.35
C LYS A 106 6.83 17.43 -10.23
N ASN A 107 7.15 16.37 -9.50
CA ASN A 107 6.20 15.29 -9.23
C ASN A 107 5.00 15.81 -8.40
N LEU A 108 5.23 16.62 -7.37
CA LEU A 108 4.17 17.23 -6.58
C LEU A 108 3.27 18.14 -7.44
N ASP A 109 3.84 18.96 -8.33
CA ASP A 109 3.06 19.77 -9.28
C ASP A 109 2.10 18.88 -10.09
N LEU A 110 2.59 17.76 -10.64
CA LEU A 110 1.76 16.83 -11.43
C LEU A 110 0.68 16.15 -10.57
N LEU A 111 0.98 15.85 -9.30
CA LEU A 111 0.00 15.31 -8.38
C LEU A 111 -1.15 16.30 -8.12
N GLU A 112 -0.82 17.58 -7.96
CA GLU A 112 -1.76 18.69 -7.74
C GLU A 112 -2.53 19.08 -9.01
N GLU A 113 -1.91 19.00 -10.20
CA GLU A 113 -2.48 19.35 -11.51
C GLU A 113 -3.59 18.38 -12.00
N GLY A 114 -3.88 17.31 -11.26
CA GLY A 114 -5.06 16.48 -11.52
C GLY A 114 -4.92 15.00 -11.19
N VAL A 115 -3.72 14.48 -10.98
CA VAL A 115 -3.54 13.04 -10.65
C VAL A 115 -4.20 12.70 -9.32
N LEU A 116 -4.16 13.59 -8.32
CA LEU A 116 -4.89 13.40 -7.06
C LEU A 116 -6.40 13.30 -7.29
N GLN A 117 -6.96 14.20 -8.10
CA GLN A 117 -8.39 14.18 -8.43
C GLN A 117 -8.76 12.89 -9.16
N HIS A 118 -8.03 12.54 -10.22
CA HIS A 118 -8.23 11.28 -10.95
C HIS A 118 -8.16 10.07 -10.03
N THR A 119 -7.19 10.03 -9.12
CA THR A 119 -7.04 8.94 -8.15
C THR A 119 -8.28 8.78 -7.26
N ARG A 120 -8.87 9.90 -6.79
CA ARG A 120 -10.10 9.88 -5.98
C ARG A 120 -11.29 9.38 -6.79
N GLU A 121 -11.38 9.74 -8.06
CA GLU A 121 -12.49 9.36 -8.95
C GLU A 121 -12.41 7.88 -9.36
N ILE A 122 -11.21 7.36 -9.63
CA ILE A 122 -11.01 6.00 -10.14
C ILE A 122 -10.91 4.95 -9.03
N ALA A 123 -10.49 5.31 -7.82
CA ALA A 123 -10.32 4.37 -6.70
C ALA A 123 -11.58 3.56 -6.36
N PRO A 124 -12.80 4.13 -6.26
CA PRO A 124 -14.01 3.35 -6.03
C PRO A 124 -14.26 2.29 -7.11
N TYR A 125 -13.98 2.62 -8.38
CA TYR A 125 -14.12 1.69 -9.50
C TYR A 125 -13.11 0.54 -9.38
N PHE A 126 -11.84 0.86 -9.10
CA PHE A 126 -10.79 -0.13 -8.86
C PHE A 126 -11.15 -1.12 -7.74
N GLN A 127 -11.63 -0.63 -6.60
CA GLN A 127 -12.03 -1.49 -5.48
C GLN A 127 -13.25 -2.35 -5.84
N ALA A 128 -14.26 -1.76 -6.49
CA ALA A 128 -15.46 -2.49 -6.90
C ALA A 128 -15.17 -3.60 -7.91
N GLN A 129 -14.34 -3.33 -8.93
CA GLN A 129 -13.97 -4.33 -9.94
C GLN A 129 -13.18 -5.49 -9.34
N LEU A 130 -12.18 -5.22 -8.47
CA LEU A 130 -11.46 -6.29 -7.79
C LEU A 130 -12.37 -7.11 -6.87
N LYS A 131 -13.38 -6.49 -6.23
CA LYS A 131 -14.34 -7.19 -5.36
C LYS A 131 -15.11 -8.28 -6.10
N THR A 132 -15.31 -8.15 -7.42
CA THR A 132 -15.95 -9.20 -8.24
C THR A 132 -15.18 -10.52 -8.25
N LEU A 133 -13.88 -10.52 -7.92
CA LEU A 133 -13.08 -11.74 -7.86
C LEU A 133 -13.48 -12.65 -6.70
N GLU A 134 -14.22 -12.16 -5.70
CA GLU A 134 -14.79 -12.99 -4.62
C GLU A 134 -15.83 -14.00 -5.10
N GLU A 135 -16.29 -13.88 -6.35
CA GLU A 135 -17.12 -14.92 -7.00
C GLU A 135 -16.34 -16.21 -7.27
N LEU A 136 -15.00 -16.14 -7.32
CA LEU A 136 -14.15 -17.29 -7.54
C LEU A 136 -14.00 -18.07 -6.22
N PRO A 137 -14.29 -19.38 -6.19
CA PRO A 137 -14.25 -20.18 -4.95
C PRO A 137 -12.91 -20.16 -4.21
N LEU A 138 -11.80 -19.96 -4.93
CA LEU A 138 -10.47 -19.87 -4.34
C LEU A 138 -10.22 -18.53 -3.62
N VAL A 139 -11.00 -17.49 -3.91
CA VAL A 139 -10.82 -16.15 -3.32
C VAL A 139 -11.60 -16.06 -2.01
N GLY A 140 -10.88 -15.89 -0.90
CA GLY A 140 -11.47 -15.77 0.43
C GLY A 140 -11.89 -14.34 0.77
N GLU A 141 -11.07 -13.36 0.41
CA GLU A 141 -11.35 -11.94 0.68
C GLU A 141 -10.62 -11.04 -0.31
N VAL A 142 -11.32 -9.99 -0.75
CA VAL A 142 -10.75 -8.82 -1.41
C VAL A 142 -10.91 -7.60 -0.51
N ARG A 143 -9.79 -6.97 -0.18
CA ARG A 143 -9.71 -5.80 0.70
C ARG A 143 -8.70 -4.77 0.21
N GLY A 144 -8.96 -3.50 0.50
CA GLY A 144 -8.13 -2.40 0.05
C GLY A 144 -8.70 -1.03 0.39
N VAL A 145 -7.90 0.01 0.13
CA VAL A 145 -8.29 1.43 0.23
C VAL A 145 -7.59 2.16 -0.92
N GLY A 146 -8.27 3.14 -1.54
CA GLY A 146 -7.69 3.91 -2.64
C GLY A 146 -7.26 3.03 -3.81
N LEU A 147 -6.07 3.27 -4.35
CA LEU A 147 -5.45 2.42 -5.38
C LEU A 147 -4.49 1.39 -4.78
N MET A 148 -4.89 0.76 -3.67
CA MET A 148 -4.17 -0.35 -3.07
C MET A 148 -5.16 -1.45 -2.68
N ALA A 149 -4.91 -2.68 -3.11
CA ALA A 149 -5.79 -3.80 -2.83
C ALA A 149 -5.04 -5.12 -2.68
N CYS A 150 -5.69 -6.09 -2.07
CA CYS A 150 -5.23 -7.44 -1.85
C CYS A 150 -6.36 -8.40 -2.17
N VAL A 151 -6.08 -9.36 -3.05
CA VAL A 151 -6.94 -10.54 -3.28
C VAL A 151 -6.29 -11.68 -2.52
N GLU A 152 -6.90 -12.11 -1.42
CA GLU A 152 -6.42 -13.23 -0.61
C GLU A 152 -7.14 -14.51 -1.03
N CYS A 153 -6.36 -15.49 -1.47
CA CYS A 153 -6.87 -16.80 -1.86
C CYS A 153 -6.80 -17.79 -0.69
N VAL A 154 -7.77 -18.68 -0.54
CA VAL A 154 -7.79 -19.70 0.52
C VAL A 154 -8.06 -21.05 -0.13
N ALA A 155 -7.00 -21.85 -0.30
CA ALA A 155 -7.13 -23.15 -0.95
C ALA A 155 -7.69 -24.23 -0.02
N ASP A 156 -7.42 -24.19 1.29
CA ASP A 156 -8.02 -25.12 2.23
C ASP A 156 -8.00 -24.53 3.65
N ARG A 157 -9.16 -24.45 4.32
CA ARG A 157 -9.28 -24.00 5.72
C ARG A 157 -9.01 -25.12 6.73
N GLU A 158 -8.92 -26.37 6.29
CA GLU A 158 -8.80 -27.58 7.12
C GLU A 158 -7.45 -28.32 6.94
N SER A 159 -6.56 -27.81 6.09
CA SER A 159 -5.29 -28.45 5.73
C SER A 159 -4.36 -28.71 6.94
N LYS A 160 -3.62 -29.82 6.87
CA LYS A 160 -2.57 -30.20 7.84
C LYS A 160 -1.28 -29.38 7.73
N ASP A 161 -1.06 -28.69 6.60
CA ASP A 161 0.05 -27.74 6.38
C ASP A 161 -0.43 -26.59 5.44
N PRO A 162 -1.24 -25.66 5.96
CA PRO A 162 -1.88 -24.62 5.15
C PRO A 162 -0.86 -23.65 4.54
N LEU A 163 0.26 -23.39 5.25
CA LEU A 163 1.23 -22.38 4.81
C LEU A 163 1.99 -22.76 3.54
N GLN A 164 2.33 -24.05 3.36
CA GLN A 164 2.99 -24.48 2.11
C GLN A 164 2.04 -24.44 0.93
N LEU A 165 0.78 -24.84 1.13
CA LEU A 165 -0.25 -24.76 0.11
C LEU A 165 -0.48 -23.31 -0.31
N ASP A 166 -0.63 -22.41 0.66
CA ASP A 166 -0.85 -20.99 0.43
C ASP A 166 0.28 -20.33 -0.37
N LYS A 167 1.54 -20.65 -0.04
CA LYS A 167 2.71 -20.17 -0.81
C LYS A 167 2.70 -20.67 -2.26
N ASN A 168 2.24 -21.90 -2.48
CA ASN A 168 2.15 -22.46 -3.83
C ASN A 168 1.04 -21.80 -4.64
N VAL A 169 -0.10 -21.49 -4.01
CA VAL A 169 -1.23 -20.79 -4.64
C VAL A 169 -0.80 -19.43 -5.18
N GLY A 170 -0.25 -18.54 -4.34
CA GLY A 170 0.11 -17.21 -4.81
C GLY A 170 1.20 -17.22 -5.88
N LYS A 171 2.18 -18.14 -5.80
CA LYS A 171 3.20 -18.32 -6.84
C LYS A 171 2.61 -18.75 -8.19
N ARG A 172 1.61 -19.64 -8.18
CA ARG A 172 0.95 -20.11 -9.41
C ARG A 172 0.12 -19.01 -10.05
N ILE A 173 -0.63 -18.26 -9.24
CA ILE A 173 -1.40 -17.12 -9.74
C ILE A 173 -0.47 -16.09 -10.38
N ASP A 174 0.64 -15.76 -9.72
CA ASP A 174 1.66 -14.86 -10.27
C ASP A 174 2.21 -15.36 -11.61
N ALA A 175 2.61 -16.64 -11.70
CA ALA A 175 3.11 -17.23 -12.94
C ALA A 175 2.08 -17.15 -14.08
N HIS A 176 0.83 -17.52 -13.82
CA HIS A 176 -0.26 -17.44 -14.81
C HIS A 176 -0.56 -16.00 -15.23
N CYS A 177 -0.63 -15.06 -14.29
CA CYS A 177 -0.83 -13.64 -14.60
C CYS A 177 0.34 -13.06 -15.40
N HIS A 178 1.58 -13.46 -15.09
CA HIS A 178 2.76 -12.99 -15.80
C HIS A 178 2.76 -13.46 -17.27
N GLU A 179 2.36 -14.71 -17.55
CA GLU A 179 2.17 -15.20 -18.92
C GLU A 179 1.09 -14.44 -19.70
N LEU A 180 0.09 -13.93 -18.98
CA LEU A 180 -1.01 -13.11 -19.53
C LEU A 180 -0.66 -11.62 -19.61
N GLY A 181 0.54 -11.22 -19.20
CA GLY A 181 1.02 -9.84 -19.29
C GLY A 181 0.73 -8.95 -18.08
N LEU A 182 0.36 -9.52 -16.93
CA LEU A 182 0.14 -8.78 -15.68
C LEU A 182 1.20 -9.09 -14.63
N LEU A 183 1.84 -8.05 -14.11
CA LEU A 183 2.72 -8.15 -12.94
C LEU A 183 1.90 -8.11 -11.66
N VAL A 184 1.90 -9.22 -10.93
CA VAL A 184 1.29 -9.34 -9.61
C VAL A 184 2.41 -9.49 -8.58
N ARG A 185 2.23 -8.94 -7.37
CA ARG A 185 3.13 -9.25 -6.27
C ARG A 185 2.50 -10.33 -5.39
N PRO A 186 2.94 -11.59 -5.47
CA PRO A 186 2.46 -12.62 -4.56
C PRO A 186 3.10 -12.44 -3.17
N LEU A 187 2.27 -12.48 -2.13
CA LEU A 187 2.69 -12.61 -0.73
C LEU A 187 1.96 -13.81 -0.14
N ILE A 188 2.63 -14.97 -0.11
CA ILE A 188 2.01 -16.23 0.31
C ILE A 188 0.86 -16.58 -0.66
N ASN A 189 -0.39 -16.46 -0.24
CA ASN A 189 -1.64 -16.67 -0.98
C ASN A 189 -2.30 -15.36 -1.45
N MET A 190 -1.67 -14.22 -1.18
CA MET A 190 -2.21 -12.90 -1.48
C MET A 190 -1.64 -12.33 -2.76
N CYS A 191 -2.50 -11.85 -3.64
CA CYS A 191 -2.13 -11.02 -4.78
C CYS A 191 -2.27 -9.55 -4.38
N VAL A 192 -1.14 -8.84 -4.25
CA VAL A 192 -1.12 -7.42 -3.87
C VAL A 192 -1.06 -6.54 -5.12
N MET A 193 -2.01 -5.60 -5.21
CA MET A 193 -2.17 -4.67 -6.33
C MET A 193 -1.97 -3.23 -5.86
N SER A 194 -1.13 -2.49 -6.59
CA SER A 194 -0.89 -1.06 -6.39
C SER A 194 -0.53 -0.39 -7.73
N PRO A 195 -1.50 -0.26 -8.66
CA PRO A 195 -1.21 0.24 -10.01
C PRO A 195 -0.69 1.69 -9.99
N PRO A 196 -0.13 2.20 -11.10
CA PRO A 196 0.12 3.62 -11.26
C PRO A 196 -1.14 4.45 -11.00
N LEU A 197 -0.97 5.65 -10.44
CA LEU A 197 -2.11 6.51 -10.06
C LEU A 197 -2.96 6.93 -11.25
N ILE A 198 -2.36 6.96 -12.45
CA ILE A 198 -2.99 7.35 -13.72
C ILE A 198 -3.75 6.21 -14.41
N ILE A 199 -3.94 5.06 -13.76
CA ILE A 199 -4.64 3.90 -14.35
C ILE A 199 -6.06 4.30 -14.80
N THR A 200 -6.50 3.80 -15.96
CA THR A 200 -7.85 4.05 -16.50
C THR A 200 -8.84 2.94 -16.15
N LYS A 201 -10.13 3.14 -16.41
CA LYS A 201 -11.16 2.10 -16.18
C LYS A 201 -10.91 0.87 -17.04
N GLU A 202 -10.56 1.08 -18.30
CA GLU A 202 -10.27 0.01 -19.26
C GLU A 202 -9.06 -0.82 -18.79
N GLN A 203 -8.01 -0.16 -18.31
CA GLN A 203 -6.84 -0.85 -17.75
C GLN A 203 -7.16 -1.61 -16.45
N ILE A 204 -8.10 -1.12 -15.64
CA ILE A 204 -8.61 -1.84 -14.47
C ILE A 204 -9.38 -3.09 -14.91
N ASP A 205 -10.23 -2.97 -15.93
CA ASP A 205 -11.01 -4.09 -16.45
C ASP A 205 -10.09 -5.17 -17.02
N ASP A 206 -9.09 -4.79 -17.82
CA ASP A 206 -8.06 -5.70 -18.34
C ASP A 206 -7.28 -6.39 -17.22
N MET A 207 -6.85 -5.63 -16.21
CA MET A 207 -6.13 -6.17 -15.05
C MET A 207 -6.99 -7.19 -14.28
N VAL A 208 -8.28 -6.89 -14.05
CA VAL A 208 -9.20 -7.76 -13.32
C VAL A 208 -9.54 -9.01 -14.14
N ALA A 209 -9.69 -8.88 -15.46
CA ALA A 209 -9.88 -10.01 -16.36
C ALA A 209 -8.67 -10.96 -16.33
N ILE A 210 -7.45 -10.43 -16.39
CA ILE A 210 -6.22 -11.23 -16.30
C ILE A 210 -6.09 -11.89 -14.93
N LEU A 211 -6.41 -11.19 -13.83
CA LEU A 211 -6.41 -11.78 -12.48
C LEU A 211 -7.43 -12.94 -12.39
N ARG A 212 -8.64 -12.74 -12.91
CA ARG A 212 -9.69 -13.77 -12.92
C ARG A 212 -9.22 -15.02 -13.65
N GLU A 213 -8.62 -14.85 -14.83
CA GLU A 213 -8.06 -15.96 -15.60
C GLU A 213 -6.91 -16.65 -14.87
N GLY A 214 -5.96 -15.89 -14.31
CA GLY A 214 -4.82 -16.46 -13.57
C GLY A 214 -5.24 -17.25 -12.33
N ILE A 215 -6.24 -16.76 -11.59
CA ILE A 215 -6.85 -17.49 -10.47
C ILE A 215 -7.59 -18.74 -10.96
N SER A 216 -8.31 -18.65 -12.09
CA SER A 216 -9.04 -19.79 -12.67
C SER A 216 -8.12 -20.91 -13.14
N ARG A 217 -6.99 -20.58 -13.80
CA ARG A 217 -5.97 -21.56 -14.15
C ARG A 217 -5.37 -22.23 -12.91
N THR A 218 -5.10 -21.44 -11.88
CA THR A 218 -4.61 -21.98 -10.60
C THR A 218 -5.60 -22.95 -9.98
N MET A 219 -6.90 -22.62 -9.97
CA MET A 219 -7.96 -23.52 -9.52
C MET A 219 -7.95 -24.84 -10.29
N ASP A 220 -7.80 -24.81 -11.61
CA ASP A 220 -7.77 -26.02 -12.44
C ASP A 220 -6.52 -26.87 -12.20
N ASP A 221 -5.36 -26.26 -12.00
CA ASP A 221 -4.14 -26.98 -11.64
C ASP A 221 -4.30 -27.69 -10.30
N LEU A 222 -4.83 -27.00 -9.29
CA LEU A 222 -5.04 -27.58 -7.95
C LEU A 222 -6.06 -28.73 -7.97
N ARG A 223 -7.10 -28.64 -8.83
CA ARG A 223 -8.07 -29.74 -9.04
C ARG A 223 -7.40 -30.95 -9.70
N LYS A 224 -6.61 -30.74 -10.76
CA LYS A 224 -5.90 -31.82 -11.47
C LYS A 224 -4.92 -32.56 -10.55
N GLU A 225 -4.31 -31.84 -9.62
CA GLU A 225 -3.39 -32.40 -8.62
C GLU A 225 -4.12 -33.04 -7.43
N GLY A 226 -5.44 -32.90 -7.33
CA GLY A 226 -6.25 -33.45 -6.24
C GLY A 226 -6.06 -32.74 -4.89
N VAL A 227 -5.45 -31.55 -4.90
CA VAL A 227 -5.12 -30.76 -3.70
C VAL A 227 -6.28 -29.86 -3.30
N TRP A 228 -7.19 -29.54 -4.23
CA TRP A 228 -8.37 -28.72 -3.99
C TRP A 228 -9.59 -29.31 -4.70
N ARG A 229 -10.77 -29.26 -4.06
CA ARG A 229 -12.00 -29.90 -4.56
C ARG A 229 -13.14 -28.94 -4.90
N GLY A 230 -12.98 -27.63 -4.69
CA GLY A 230 -14.08 -26.67 -4.77
C GLY A 230 -14.49 -26.21 -3.40
#